data_AF-A0AAU5AWZ6-F1
#
_entry.id   AF-A0AAU5AWZ6-F1
#
_cell.length_a   1.000
_cell.length_b   1.000
_cell.length_c   1.000
_cell.angle_alpha   90.00
_cell.angle_beta   90.00
_cell.angle_gamma   90.00
#
_symmetry.space_group_name_H-M   'P 1'
#
loop_
_entity.id
_entity.type
_entity.pdbx_description
1 polymer ?
#
loop_
_entity_poly.entity_id
_entity_poly.type
_entity_poly.pdbx_seq_one_letter_code
_entity_poly.pdbx_strand_id
1 'polypeptide(L)'
;MTSSIPWQQRLSTGTEDIQDEVIGWYQQTRHGKAYVPNMIWGTLQTEAYATVILRRVVEFLRVPDDVPAGVAKRMERQQVLYDGEHRYDVILGEQALYTNVGGGEVMGEQLERLLREMDLPSIGLGILPADAEFGIVPMPGFNMGEDRAHYELVSCGVDITDASELALHHKAFDALSTAAHYGDSAKRLIDKALAFWSNA
;
A
#
# COMPACT_ATOMS: atom_id res chain seq x y z
N MET A 1 -18.12 -8.01 11.11
CA MET A 1 -18.11 -9.40 10.59
C MET A 1 -16.83 -9.59 9.79
N THR A 2 -16.21 -10.76 9.86
CA THR A 2 -15.02 -11.09 9.07
C THR A 2 -15.41 -12.00 7.92
N SER A 3 -15.04 -11.61 6.70
CA SER A 3 -15.31 -12.36 5.48
C SER A 3 -14.03 -12.52 4.66
N SER A 4 -13.96 -13.61 3.88
CA SER A 4 -12.83 -13.87 3.00
C SER A 4 -13.30 -14.33 1.63
N ILE A 5 -12.68 -13.82 0.57
CA ILE A 5 -13.01 -14.19 -0.81
C ILE A 5 -11.74 -14.67 -1.51
N PRO A 6 -11.71 -15.90 -2.06
CA PRO A 6 -10.56 -16.42 -2.80
C PRO A 6 -10.17 -15.52 -3.98
N TRP A 7 -8.87 -15.35 -4.21
CA TRP A 7 -8.41 -14.48 -5.30
C TRP A 7 -8.77 -15.02 -6.68
N GLN A 8 -8.74 -16.34 -6.90
CA GLN A 8 -9.15 -16.90 -8.19
C GLN A 8 -10.61 -16.63 -8.51
N GLN A 9 -11.46 -16.54 -7.48
CA GLN A 9 -12.85 -16.14 -7.65
C GLN A 9 -12.95 -14.63 -7.93
N ARG A 10 -12.29 -13.82 -7.10
CA ARG A 10 -12.37 -12.37 -7.14
C ARG A 10 -11.77 -11.77 -8.42
N LEU A 11 -10.72 -12.38 -8.96
CA LEU A 11 -10.02 -11.95 -10.17
C LEU A 11 -10.41 -12.79 -11.40
N SER A 12 -11.54 -13.50 -11.35
CA SER A 12 -11.95 -14.41 -12.43
C SER A 12 -12.21 -13.72 -13.78
N THR A 13 -12.52 -12.42 -13.76
CA THR A 13 -12.74 -11.57 -14.94
C THR A 13 -11.53 -10.70 -15.31
N GLY A 14 -10.46 -10.73 -14.51
CA GLY A 14 -9.30 -9.84 -14.64
C GLY A 14 -9.03 -9.05 -13.36
N THR A 15 -8.14 -8.06 -13.46
CA THR A 15 -7.72 -7.16 -12.39
C THR A 15 -8.46 -5.82 -12.39
N GLU A 16 -9.05 -5.41 -13.52
CA GLU A 16 -9.75 -4.12 -13.68
C GLU A 16 -10.92 -3.96 -12.69
N ASP A 17 -11.86 -4.90 -12.67
CA ASP A 17 -13.06 -4.85 -11.81
C ASP A 17 -12.69 -4.67 -10.33
N ILE A 18 -11.61 -5.33 -9.89
CA ILE A 18 -11.14 -5.23 -8.52
C ILE A 18 -10.46 -3.89 -8.25
N GLN A 19 -9.81 -3.29 -9.24
CA GLN A 19 -9.35 -1.91 -9.07
C GLN A 19 -10.52 -0.94 -8.99
N ASP A 20 -11.60 -1.13 -9.75
CA ASP A 20 -12.81 -0.32 -9.64
C ASP A 20 -13.47 -0.43 -8.26
N GLU A 21 -13.58 -1.64 -7.70
CA GLU A 21 -14.05 -1.83 -6.33
C GLU A 21 -13.18 -1.05 -5.31
N VAL A 22 -11.86 -1.08 -5.50
CA VAL A 22 -10.93 -0.40 -4.59
C VAL A 22 -11.01 1.13 -4.77
N ILE A 23 -11.17 1.63 -6.00
CA ILE A 23 -11.45 3.06 -6.26
C ILE A 23 -12.71 3.47 -5.50
N GLY A 24 -13.81 2.72 -5.65
CA GLY A 24 -15.07 3.03 -4.99
C GLY A 24 -14.94 3.07 -3.46
N TRP A 25 -14.16 2.16 -2.87
CA TRP A 25 -13.87 2.20 -1.44
C TRP A 25 -13.05 3.43 -1.03
N TYR A 26 -12.01 3.76 -1.81
CA TYR A 26 -11.14 4.90 -1.51
C TYR A 26 -11.87 6.24 -1.60
N GLN A 27 -12.79 6.38 -2.56
CA GLN A 27 -13.67 7.56 -2.71
C GLN A 27 -14.66 7.72 -1.55
N GLN A 28 -14.92 6.67 -0.78
CA GLN A 28 -15.81 6.69 0.39
C GLN A 28 -15.03 6.83 1.71
N THR A 29 -13.72 6.62 1.68
CA THR A 29 -12.84 6.58 2.87
C THR A 29 -12.18 7.93 3.10
N ARG A 30 -12.80 8.82 3.87
CA ARG A 30 -12.25 10.17 4.11
C ARG A 30 -10.95 10.12 4.90
N HIS A 31 -10.85 9.16 5.83
CA HIS A 31 -9.67 8.93 6.65
C HIS A 31 -9.25 7.47 6.58
N GLY A 32 -8.19 7.22 5.82
CA GLY A 32 -7.60 5.90 5.67
C GLY A 32 -6.32 5.71 6.47
N LYS A 33 -6.01 4.46 6.77
CA LYS A 33 -4.74 4.01 7.35
C LYS A 33 -4.21 2.85 6.54
N ALA A 34 -2.91 2.81 6.30
CA ALA A 34 -2.27 1.67 5.61
C ALA A 34 -0.94 1.32 6.26
N TYR A 35 -0.78 0.06 6.65
CA TYR A 35 0.52 -0.50 7.03
C TYR A 35 0.98 -1.45 5.94
N VAL A 36 2.14 -1.17 5.33
CA VAL A 36 2.67 -1.96 4.21
C VAL A 36 4.15 -2.29 4.47
N PRO A 37 4.46 -3.46 5.05
CA PRO A 37 5.79 -3.76 5.54
C PRO A 37 6.85 -4.00 4.46
N ASN A 38 6.43 -4.43 3.27
CA ASN A 38 7.33 -5.06 2.30
C ASN A 38 7.14 -4.60 0.85
N MET A 39 6.25 -3.66 0.59
CA MET A 39 6.04 -3.07 -0.74
C MET A 39 5.52 -1.65 -0.61
N ILE A 40 5.61 -0.87 -1.69
CA ILE A 40 5.01 0.46 -1.70
C ILE A 40 3.49 0.32 -1.74
N TRP A 41 2.82 1.11 -0.89
CA TRP A 41 1.36 1.20 -0.86
C TRP A 41 0.80 1.53 -2.23
N GLY A 42 -0.21 0.80 -2.66
CA GLY A 42 -0.67 0.78 -4.06
C GLY A 42 -1.05 2.15 -4.63
N THR A 43 -1.42 3.13 -3.81
CA THR A 43 -1.83 4.47 -4.23
C THR A 43 -0.66 5.44 -4.36
N LEU A 44 0.51 5.10 -3.82
CA LEU A 44 1.77 5.81 -4.06
C LEU A 44 2.63 5.12 -5.13
N GLN A 45 2.14 4.04 -5.75
CA GLN A 45 2.90 3.32 -6.77
C GLN A 45 3.02 4.12 -8.07
N THR A 46 4.17 4.08 -8.73
CA THR A 46 4.29 4.55 -10.12
C THR A 46 3.63 3.56 -11.08
N GLU A 47 3.38 3.99 -12.32
CA GLU A 47 2.83 3.12 -13.36
C GLU A 47 3.76 1.92 -13.62
N ALA A 48 5.08 2.16 -13.67
CA ALA A 48 6.08 1.11 -13.86
C ALA A 48 6.05 0.09 -12.72
N TYR A 49 5.98 0.54 -11.46
CA TYR A 49 5.89 -0.35 -10.31
C TYR A 49 4.58 -1.15 -10.31
N ALA A 50 3.45 -0.48 -10.53
CA ALA A 50 2.13 -1.09 -10.58
C ALA A 50 2.03 -2.16 -11.68
N THR A 51 2.63 -1.90 -12.85
CA THR A 51 2.68 -2.84 -13.97
C THR A 51 3.38 -4.14 -13.57
N VAL A 52 4.52 -4.08 -12.89
CA VAL A 52 5.23 -5.29 -12.49
C VAL A 52 4.45 -6.08 -11.43
N ILE A 53 3.86 -5.40 -10.45
CA ILE A 53 3.01 -6.06 -9.44
C ILE A 53 1.82 -6.76 -10.10
N LEU A 54 1.06 -6.07 -10.94
CA LEU A 54 -0.14 -6.65 -11.57
C LEU A 54 0.21 -7.80 -12.50
N ARG A 55 1.30 -7.70 -13.26
CA ARG A 55 1.78 -8.82 -14.08
C ARG A 55 2.11 -10.05 -13.24
N ARG A 56 2.83 -9.88 -12.12
CA ARG A 56 3.13 -10.98 -11.19
C ARG A 56 1.86 -11.60 -10.60
N VAL A 57 0.84 -10.80 -10.27
CA VAL A 57 -0.45 -11.29 -9.78
C VAL A 57 -1.16 -12.12 -10.84
N VAL A 58 -1.26 -11.62 -12.07
CA VAL A 58 -1.89 -12.31 -13.21
C VAL A 58 -1.21 -13.65 -13.47
N GLU A 59 0.12 -13.66 -13.55
CA GLU A 59 0.92 -14.87 -13.78
C GLU A 59 0.79 -15.89 -12.65
N PHE A 60 0.88 -15.43 -11.40
CA PHE A 60 0.83 -16.31 -10.22
C PHE A 60 -0.53 -16.97 -10.04
N LEU A 61 -1.62 -16.19 -10.20
CA LEU A 61 -2.98 -16.67 -10.00
C LEU A 61 -3.60 -17.29 -11.26
N ARG A 62 -2.95 -17.14 -12.42
CA ARG A 62 -3.41 -17.63 -13.73
C ARG A 62 -4.80 -17.09 -14.09
N VAL A 63 -4.99 -15.80 -13.89
CA VAL A 63 -6.23 -15.08 -14.20
C VAL A 63 -6.12 -14.40 -15.58
N PRO A 64 -7.23 -13.89 -16.17
CA PRO A 64 -7.16 -13.19 -17.45
C PRO A 64 -6.15 -12.03 -17.42
N ASP A 65 -5.40 -11.88 -18.51
CA ASP A 65 -4.41 -10.80 -18.65
C ASP A 65 -5.09 -9.52 -19.13
N ASP A 66 -5.33 -8.62 -18.20
CA ASP A 66 -5.83 -7.27 -18.41
C ASP A 66 -4.92 -6.23 -17.73
N VAL A 67 -3.62 -6.54 -17.58
CA VAL A 67 -2.67 -5.70 -16.84
C VAL A 67 -2.75 -4.22 -17.22
N PRO A 68 -2.80 -3.82 -18.52
CA PRO A 68 -2.92 -2.41 -18.88
C PRO A 68 -4.17 -1.72 -18.30
N ALA A 69 -5.32 -2.41 -18.28
CA ALA A 69 -6.57 -1.86 -17.72
C ALA A 69 -6.47 -1.75 -16.19
N GLY A 70 -5.98 -2.79 -15.51
CA GLY A 70 -5.73 -2.75 -14.07
C GLY A 70 -4.74 -1.66 -13.66
N VAL A 71 -3.68 -1.44 -14.44
CA VAL A 71 -2.71 -0.35 -14.21
C VAL A 71 -3.40 1.00 -14.34
N ALA A 72 -4.18 1.22 -15.40
CA ALA A 72 -4.89 2.48 -15.61
C ALA A 72 -5.81 2.82 -14.42
N LYS A 73 -6.57 1.84 -13.92
CA LYS A 73 -7.42 2.01 -12.73
C LYS A 73 -6.61 2.26 -11.47
N ARG A 74 -5.46 1.59 -11.30
CA ARG A 74 -4.57 1.87 -10.17
C ARG A 74 -4.03 3.30 -10.18
N MET A 75 -3.76 3.86 -11.35
CA MET A 75 -3.37 5.27 -11.51
C MET A 75 -4.55 6.21 -11.27
N GLU A 76 -5.76 5.84 -11.72
CA GLU A 76 -7.01 6.58 -11.44
C GLU A 76 -7.27 6.70 -9.93
N ARG A 77 -7.02 5.63 -9.16
CA ARG A 77 -7.18 5.63 -7.69
C ARG A 77 -6.38 6.73 -7.00
N GLN A 78 -5.27 7.18 -7.58
CA GLN A 78 -4.40 8.20 -6.96
C GLN A 78 -5.06 9.58 -6.85
N GLN A 79 -6.13 9.83 -7.63
CA GLN A 79 -6.80 11.13 -7.63
C GLN A 79 -7.37 11.53 -6.27
N VAL A 80 -7.71 10.57 -5.41
CA VAL A 80 -8.18 10.85 -4.04
C VAL A 80 -7.13 11.58 -3.19
N LEU A 81 -5.84 11.50 -3.54
CA LEU A 81 -4.80 12.25 -2.84
C LEU A 81 -4.81 13.74 -3.16
N TYR A 82 -5.55 14.17 -4.19
CA TYR A 82 -5.46 15.52 -4.74
C TYR A 82 -6.76 16.32 -4.67
N ASP A 83 -7.87 15.71 -4.23
CA ASP A 83 -9.18 16.36 -4.19
C ASP A 83 -9.43 17.23 -2.95
N GLY A 84 -8.59 17.10 -1.92
CA GLY A 84 -8.69 17.87 -0.67
C GLY A 84 -9.72 17.32 0.33
N GLU A 85 -10.39 16.21 0.01
CA GLU A 85 -11.43 15.60 0.85
C GLU A 85 -10.95 14.36 1.59
N HIS A 86 -9.86 13.73 1.13
CA HIS A 86 -9.32 12.50 1.70
C HIS A 86 -7.96 12.68 2.36
N ARG A 87 -7.72 11.92 3.41
CA ARG A 87 -6.45 11.84 4.12
C ARG A 87 -6.09 10.40 4.46
N TYR A 88 -4.85 10.02 4.22
CA TYR A 88 -4.32 8.70 4.49
C TYR A 88 -3.06 8.78 5.35
N ASP A 89 -3.06 8.09 6.49
CA ASP A 89 -1.83 7.85 7.26
C ASP A 89 -1.24 6.52 6.81
N VAL A 90 -0.02 6.55 6.28
CA VAL A 90 0.62 5.39 5.64
C VAL A 90 1.93 5.10 6.35
N ILE A 91 2.10 3.87 6.82
CA ILE A 91 3.36 3.38 7.36
C ILE A 91 3.92 2.33 6.42
N LEU A 92 5.06 2.63 5.81
CA LEU A 92 5.83 1.65 5.06
C LEU A 92 6.90 1.04 5.96
N GLY A 93 7.12 -0.27 5.88
CA GLY A 93 8.35 -0.83 6.45
C GLY A 93 9.58 -0.36 5.66
N GLU A 94 10.73 -0.15 6.30
CA GLU A 94 11.97 0.19 5.59
C GLU A 94 12.28 -0.84 4.49
N GLN A 95 11.97 -2.12 4.72
CA GLN A 95 12.09 -3.19 3.72
C GLN A 95 11.30 -2.92 2.43
N ALA A 96 10.18 -2.20 2.49
CA ALA A 96 9.41 -1.82 1.29
C ALA A 96 10.23 -0.97 0.31
N LEU A 97 11.21 -0.21 0.81
CA LEU A 97 12.11 0.61 -0.01
C LEU A 97 13.17 -0.22 -0.73
N TYR A 98 13.40 -1.47 -0.28
CA TYR A 98 14.44 -2.38 -0.79
C TYR A 98 13.90 -3.65 -1.44
N THR A 99 12.58 -3.88 -1.42
CA THR A 99 11.98 -5.03 -2.13
C THR A 99 12.12 -4.84 -3.64
N ASN A 100 12.80 -5.77 -4.30
CA ASN A 100 13.03 -5.69 -5.75
C ASN A 100 11.74 -6.00 -6.54
N VAL A 101 11.00 -4.95 -6.88
CA VAL A 101 9.78 -5.07 -7.69
C VAL A 101 10.06 -4.99 -9.18
N GLY A 102 11.08 -4.26 -9.64
CA GLY A 102 11.34 -4.12 -11.08
C GLY A 102 12.77 -3.72 -11.45
N GLY A 103 13.74 -3.99 -10.56
CA GLY A 103 15.13 -3.53 -10.71
C GLY A 103 15.32 -2.07 -10.31
N GLY A 104 16.57 -1.59 -10.43
CA GLY A 104 16.99 -0.26 -9.96
C GLY A 104 16.27 0.90 -10.64
N GLU A 105 15.94 0.80 -11.93
CA GLU A 105 15.22 1.84 -12.67
C GLU A 105 13.80 2.04 -12.12
N VAL A 106 13.01 0.96 -12.01
CA VAL A 106 11.63 1.01 -11.48
C VAL A 106 11.62 1.45 -10.02
N MET A 107 12.57 0.96 -9.21
CA MET A 107 12.66 1.34 -7.81
C MET A 107 13.14 2.78 -7.63
N GLY A 108 14.05 3.26 -8.47
CA GLY A 108 14.50 4.66 -8.46
C GLY A 108 13.35 5.61 -8.71
N GLU A 109 12.60 5.41 -9.80
CA GLU A 109 11.40 6.19 -10.12
C GLU A 109 10.38 6.16 -8.98
N GLN A 110 10.16 4.98 -8.40
CA GLN A 110 9.24 4.79 -7.29
C GLN A 110 9.64 5.57 -6.03
N LEU A 111 10.92 5.57 -5.67
CA LEU A 111 11.40 6.29 -4.48
C LEU A 111 11.40 7.81 -4.71
N GLU A 112 11.71 8.27 -5.92
CA GLU A 112 11.53 9.68 -6.30
C GLU A 112 10.07 10.14 -6.19
N ARG A 113 9.12 9.27 -6.54
CA ARG A 113 7.69 9.54 -6.33
C ARG A 113 7.35 9.73 -4.85
N LEU A 114 7.88 8.87 -3.96
CA LEU A 114 7.66 9.03 -2.51
C LEU A 114 8.21 10.37 -2.01
N LEU A 115 9.43 10.74 -2.41
CA LEU A 115 10.02 12.03 -2.03
C LEU A 115 9.19 13.23 -2.50
N ARG A 116 8.53 13.11 -3.67
CA ARG A 116 7.66 14.16 -4.22
C ARG A 116 6.32 14.28 -3.48
N GLU A 117 5.77 13.15 -3.04
CA GLU A 117 4.41 13.08 -2.50
C GLU A 117 4.33 13.02 -0.97
N MET A 118 5.44 12.77 -0.28
CA MET A 118 5.44 12.62 1.18
C MET A 118 4.97 13.87 1.94
N ASP A 119 5.02 15.04 1.28
CA ASP A 119 4.57 16.32 1.83
C ASP A 119 3.15 16.71 1.37
N LEU A 120 2.42 15.84 0.66
CA LEU A 120 1.02 16.09 0.31
C LEU A 120 0.17 16.24 1.58
N PRO A 121 -0.73 17.24 1.68
CA PRO A 121 -1.60 17.41 2.86
C PRO A 121 -2.52 16.21 3.14
N SER A 122 -2.81 15.42 2.09
CA SER A 122 -3.62 14.21 2.15
C SER A 122 -2.83 12.98 2.62
N ILE A 123 -1.52 13.08 2.85
CA ILE A 123 -0.66 11.95 3.22
C ILE A 123 0.11 12.23 4.52
N GLY A 124 -0.03 11.32 5.49
CA GLY A 124 0.89 11.18 6.61
C GLY A 124 1.83 9.99 6.38
N LEU A 125 2.95 10.19 5.68
CA LEU A 125 3.88 9.10 5.35
C LEU A 125 4.93 8.88 6.45
N GLY A 126 4.84 7.72 7.11
CA GLY A 126 5.83 7.20 8.03
C GLY A 126 6.62 6.04 7.42
N ILE A 127 7.90 5.95 7.77
CA ILE A 127 8.75 4.79 7.47
C ILE A 127 9.10 4.12 8.79
N LEU A 128 8.79 2.84 8.94
CA LEU A 128 9.16 2.03 10.09
C LEU A 128 10.57 1.44 9.87
N PRO A 129 11.60 1.93 10.59
CA PRO A 129 12.97 1.46 10.40
C PRO A 129 13.14 -0.03 10.66
N ALA A 130 14.17 -0.62 10.05
CA ALA A 130 14.52 -2.03 10.26
C ALA A 130 14.97 -2.33 11.70
N ASP A 131 15.47 -1.33 12.44
CA ASP A 131 15.93 -1.43 13.82
C ASP A 131 14.89 -0.92 14.85
N ALA A 132 13.67 -0.60 14.40
CA ALA A 132 12.63 -0.13 15.29
C ALA A 132 12.21 -1.19 16.31
N GLU A 133 12.08 -0.79 17.58
CA GLU A 133 11.50 -1.65 18.61
C GLU A 133 9.98 -1.76 18.40
N PHE A 134 9.52 -2.99 18.19
CA PHE A 134 8.12 -3.28 17.98
C PHE A 134 7.38 -3.39 19.33
N GLY A 135 6.46 -2.45 19.60
CA GLY A 135 5.56 -2.53 20.76
C GLY A 135 4.47 -3.60 20.64
N ILE A 136 4.40 -4.30 19.51
CA ILE A 136 3.45 -5.37 19.20
C ILE A 136 4.17 -6.50 18.43
N VAL A 137 3.56 -7.68 18.31
CA VAL A 137 4.07 -8.72 17.41
C VAL A 137 4.06 -8.23 15.95
N PRO A 138 5.08 -8.53 15.12
CA PRO A 138 5.03 -8.23 13.69
C PRO A 138 3.80 -8.84 13.01
N MET A 139 3.09 -8.04 12.22
CA MET A 139 1.82 -8.41 11.59
C MET A 139 1.89 -8.29 10.06
N PRO A 140 1.00 -8.97 9.32
CA PRO A 140 0.79 -8.71 7.90
C PRO A 140 0.40 -7.25 7.64
N GLY A 141 0.66 -6.78 6.42
CA GLY A 141 0.17 -5.47 5.99
C GLY A 141 -1.36 -5.44 5.86
N PHE A 142 -1.95 -4.27 6.09
CA PHE A 142 -3.38 -4.04 5.97
C PHE A 142 -3.69 -2.61 5.54
N ASN A 143 -4.86 -2.44 4.93
CA ASN A 143 -5.47 -1.15 4.66
C ASN A 143 -6.72 -1.00 5.52
N MET A 144 -7.09 0.21 5.90
CA MET A 144 -8.23 0.44 6.77
C MET A 144 -8.87 1.78 6.43
N GLY A 145 -10.19 1.80 6.33
CA GLY A 145 -11.01 3.01 6.37
C GLY A 145 -11.78 3.08 7.69
N GLU A 146 -12.80 3.93 7.76
CA GLU A 146 -13.56 4.15 8.98
C GLU A 146 -14.37 2.92 9.43
N ASP A 147 -14.83 2.09 8.48
CA ASP A 147 -15.78 1.00 8.73
C ASP A 147 -15.26 -0.39 8.32
N ARG A 148 -14.05 -0.46 7.74
CA ARG A 148 -13.49 -1.68 7.18
C ARG A 148 -11.97 -1.71 7.27
N ALA A 149 -11.42 -2.87 7.66
CA ALA A 149 -10.03 -3.23 7.43
C ALA A 149 -9.94 -4.32 6.36
N HIS A 150 -8.93 -4.23 5.50
CA HIS A 150 -8.68 -5.14 4.39
C HIS A 150 -7.27 -5.71 4.46
N TYR A 151 -7.17 -7.03 4.32
CA TYR A 151 -5.91 -7.76 4.18
C TYR A 151 -5.84 -8.46 2.84
N GLU A 152 -4.62 -8.50 2.30
CA GLU A 152 -4.29 -9.36 1.17
C GLU A 152 -3.47 -10.56 1.68
N LEU A 153 -4.06 -11.77 1.63
CA LEU A 153 -3.38 -13.03 1.92
C LEU A 153 -2.98 -13.71 0.61
N VAL A 154 -2.18 -14.77 0.68
CA VAL A 154 -1.77 -15.51 -0.53
C VAL A 154 -2.96 -16.09 -1.30
N SER A 155 -3.99 -16.57 -0.58
CA SER A 155 -5.13 -17.28 -1.18
C SER A 155 -6.39 -16.43 -1.35
N CYS A 156 -6.54 -15.36 -0.57
CA CYS A 156 -7.79 -14.60 -0.50
C CYS A 156 -7.57 -13.16 -0.01
N GLY A 157 -8.53 -12.31 -0.33
CA GLY A 157 -8.72 -11.04 0.38
C GLY A 157 -9.59 -11.27 1.61
N VAL A 158 -9.31 -10.55 2.71
CA VAL A 158 -10.09 -10.62 3.94
C VAL A 158 -10.59 -9.22 4.29
N ASP A 159 -11.90 -9.09 4.49
CA ASP A 159 -12.53 -7.87 4.99
C ASP A 159 -13.00 -8.08 6.42
N ILE A 160 -12.70 -7.11 7.27
CA ILE A 160 -13.10 -7.07 8.67
C ILE A 160 -13.93 -5.80 8.88
N THR A 161 -15.15 -5.98 9.38
CA THR A 161 -16.08 -4.86 9.69
C THR A 161 -16.61 -4.89 11.12
N ASP A 162 -16.14 -5.85 11.95
CA ASP A 162 -16.55 -5.90 13.35
C ASP A 162 -15.91 -4.74 14.13
N ALA A 163 -16.71 -3.95 14.84
CA ALA A 163 -16.23 -2.75 15.53
C ALA A 163 -15.14 -3.04 16.58
N SER A 164 -15.22 -4.19 17.27
CA SER A 164 -14.21 -4.56 18.27
C SER A 164 -12.89 -4.97 17.61
N GLU A 165 -12.96 -5.63 16.45
CA GLU A 165 -11.77 -5.96 15.66
C GLU A 165 -11.17 -4.70 15.03
N LEU A 166 -11.97 -3.80 14.47
CA LEU A 166 -11.50 -2.51 13.93
C LEU A 166 -10.78 -1.67 15.01
N ALA A 167 -11.28 -1.65 16.24
CA ALA A 167 -10.60 -1.00 17.36
C ALA A 167 -9.19 -1.58 17.63
N LEU A 168 -9.01 -2.89 17.45
CA LEU A 168 -7.68 -3.52 17.55
C LEU A 168 -6.76 -3.10 16.41
N HIS A 169 -7.27 -2.92 15.18
CA HIS A 169 -6.48 -2.44 14.04
C HIS A 169 -6.01 -1.01 14.24
N HIS A 170 -6.87 -0.12 14.74
CA HIS A 170 -6.46 1.23 15.11
C HIS A 170 -5.37 1.20 16.18
N LYS A 171 -5.55 0.41 17.25
CA LYS A 171 -4.54 0.26 18.30
C LYS A 171 -3.19 -0.25 17.76
N ALA A 172 -3.23 -1.22 16.84
CA ALA A 172 -2.03 -1.75 16.20
C ALA A 172 -1.35 -0.69 15.32
N PHE A 173 -2.12 0.06 14.53
CA PHE A 173 -1.60 1.15 13.72
C PHE A 173 -0.96 2.26 14.56
N ASP A 174 -1.56 2.62 15.68
CA ASP A 174 -1.03 3.67 16.57
C ASP A 174 0.29 3.23 17.22
N ALA A 175 0.42 1.95 17.56
CA ALA A 175 1.68 1.37 18.05
C ALA A 175 2.79 1.41 16.98
N LEU A 176 2.45 1.08 15.73
CA LEU A 176 3.38 1.20 14.60
C LEU A 176 3.77 2.66 14.34
N SER A 177 2.81 3.58 14.42
CA SER A 177 3.03 5.02 14.22
C SER A 177 4.02 5.58 15.21
N THR A 178 3.97 5.12 16.46
CA THR A 178 4.89 5.56 17.53
C THR A 178 6.35 5.20 17.24
N ALA A 179 6.58 4.08 16.54
CA ALA A 179 7.91 3.59 16.17
C ALA A 179 8.38 4.06 14.78
N ALA A 180 7.49 4.66 13.98
CA ALA A 180 7.80 5.13 12.64
C ALA A 180 8.50 6.49 12.65
N HIS A 181 9.38 6.70 11.67
CA HIS A 181 9.99 7.99 11.37
C HIS A 181 9.16 8.74 10.35
N TYR A 182 9.03 10.05 10.54
CA TYR A 182 8.28 10.97 9.67
C TYR A 182 9.17 12.16 9.22
N GLY A 183 8.69 12.93 8.24
CA GLY A 183 9.35 14.14 7.74
C GLY A 183 10.80 13.88 7.32
N ASP A 184 11.72 14.75 7.75
CA ASP A 184 13.15 14.64 7.41
C ASP A 184 13.77 13.29 7.78
N SER A 185 13.27 12.63 8.83
CA SER A 185 13.80 11.32 9.23
C SER A 185 13.37 10.21 8.28
N ALA A 186 12.10 10.22 7.83
CA ALA A 186 11.62 9.35 6.76
C ALA A 186 12.38 9.62 5.46
N LYS A 187 12.55 10.91 5.11
CA LYS A 187 13.26 11.35 3.91
C LYS A 187 14.67 10.77 3.83
N ARG A 188 15.43 10.79 4.93
CA ARG A 188 16.78 10.21 4.98
C ARG A 188 16.81 8.70 4.69
N LEU A 189 15.79 7.95 5.13
CA LEU A 189 15.68 6.52 4.82
C LEU A 189 15.37 6.29 3.34
N ILE A 190 14.51 7.13 2.74
CA ILE A 190 14.19 7.08 1.31
C ILE A 190 15.41 7.46 0.47
N ASP A 191 16.14 8.53 0.82
CA ASP A 191 17.37 8.95 0.13
C ASP A 191 18.45 7.86 0.18
N LYS A 192 18.60 7.18 1.34
CA LYS A 192 19.50 6.03 1.49
C LYS A 192 19.12 4.88 0.56
N ALA A 193 17.83 4.56 0.45
CA ALA A 193 17.34 3.54 -0.47
C ALA A 193 17.54 3.94 -1.94
N LEU A 194 17.34 5.21 -2.29
CA LEU A 194 17.57 5.72 -3.65
C LEU A 194 19.05 5.59 -4.05
N ALA A 195 19.97 5.91 -3.13
CA ALA A 195 21.40 5.70 -3.33
C ALA A 195 21.76 4.21 -3.48
N PHE A 196 21.09 3.31 -2.76
CA PHE A 196 21.26 1.87 -2.94
C PHE A 196 20.89 1.43 -4.36
N TRP A 197 19.72 1.82 -4.87
CA TRP A 197 19.26 1.42 -6.21
C TRP A 197 20.05 2.06 -7.35
N SER A 198 20.64 3.23 -7.13
CA SER A 198 21.52 3.88 -8.10
C SER A 198 22.84 3.13 -8.34
N ASN A 199 23.21 2.23 -7.43
CA ASN A 199 24.44 1.43 -7.48
C ASN A 199 24.19 -0.08 -7.71
N ALA A 200 22.93 -0.48 -7.88
CA ALA A 200 22.48 -1.88 -7.97
C ALA A 200 22.38 -2.40 -9.40
#